data_AF-A0A7Y3FY30-F1
#
_entry.id   AF-A0A7Y3FY30-F1
#
_cell.length_a   1.000
_cell.length_b   1.000
_cell.length_c   1.000
_cell.angle_alpha   90.00
_cell.angle_beta   90.00
_cell.angle_gamma   90.00
#
_symmetry.space_group_name_H-M   'P 1'
#
loop_
_entity.id
_entity.type
_entity.pdbx_description
1 polymer ?
#
loop_
_entity_poly.entity_id
_entity_poly.type
_entity_poly.pdbx_seq_one_letter_code
_entity_poly.pdbx_strand_id
1 'polypeptide(L)'
;LYLGEWSLKYNINDYLNKSVPSIKDIMVSTKYGPDLVGGGSSQLGSANIHFSRKLKLLRGIKQIDADYIIFDLGADTSYNIIDFFNAADHGIVLTTCDPASYLDAYNFIKVALFRKLNRIFGPESELRRHKDSELLCLIKEATLSKNGSRGKVIGDLIERVNSQLPEKMPLIEHVLETFRPGLVVNMISENDQVSEVVTRVQEVSQKMLTVAVDYLGSIDYQSDIRQSAQDLVPAISRDPKGILSECIRDIVDTISI
;
A
#
# COMPACT_ATOMS: atom_id res chain seq x y z
N LEU A 1 -19.61 -9.22 -3.35
CA LEU A 1 -18.91 -8.09 -4.01
C LEU A 1 -19.26 -6.85 -3.20
N TYR A 2 -18.27 -6.08 -2.77
CA TYR A 2 -18.51 -4.91 -1.92
C TYR A 2 -19.33 -3.85 -2.68
N LEU A 3 -20.02 -2.97 -1.95
CA LEU A 3 -20.88 -1.90 -2.50
C LEU A 3 -22.17 -2.35 -3.20
N GLY A 4 -22.72 -3.52 -2.85
CA GLY A 4 -24.07 -3.94 -3.26
C GLY A 4 -24.18 -4.50 -4.67
N GLU A 5 -23.07 -4.57 -5.41
CA GLU A 5 -22.98 -5.28 -6.67
C GLU A 5 -22.82 -6.78 -6.41
N TRP A 6 -23.53 -7.63 -7.15
CA TRP A 6 -23.46 -9.09 -6.98
C TRP A 6 -22.66 -9.78 -8.10
N SER A 7 -22.57 -9.12 -9.25
CA SER A 7 -21.86 -9.63 -10.42
C SER A 7 -21.31 -8.46 -11.22
N LEU A 8 -20.10 -8.61 -11.75
CA LEU A 8 -19.52 -7.64 -12.66
C LEU A 8 -19.47 -8.24 -14.06
N LYS A 9 -19.99 -7.50 -15.04
CA LYS A 9 -20.01 -7.93 -16.45
C LYS A 9 -18.59 -8.10 -17.01
N TYR A 10 -17.69 -7.20 -16.61
CA TYR A 10 -16.28 -7.21 -16.95
C TYR A 10 -15.44 -6.95 -15.71
N ASN A 11 -14.19 -7.37 -15.74
CA ASN A 11 -13.23 -7.16 -14.65
C ASN A 11 -11.83 -6.82 -15.20
N ILE A 12 -10.87 -6.61 -14.31
CA ILE A 12 -9.48 -6.28 -14.65
C ILE A 12 -8.88 -7.25 -15.68
N ASN A 13 -9.22 -8.55 -15.65
CA ASN A 13 -8.68 -9.52 -16.61
C ASN A 13 -9.17 -9.26 -18.03
N ASP A 14 -10.41 -8.80 -18.23
CA ASP A 14 -10.95 -8.48 -19.55
C ASP A 14 -10.21 -7.30 -20.19
N TYR A 15 -9.92 -6.28 -19.39
CA TYR A 15 -9.06 -5.18 -19.81
C TYR A 15 -7.65 -5.69 -20.10
N LEU A 16 -7.02 -6.45 -19.19
CA LEU A 16 -5.65 -6.94 -19.37
C LEU A 16 -5.50 -7.82 -20.62
N ASN A 17 -6.45 -8.71 -20.87
CA ASN A 17 -6.50 -9.61 -22.02
C ASN A 17 -6.89 -8.92 -23.33
N LYS A 18 -7.23 -7.62 -23.30
CA LYS A 18 -7.70 -6.83 -24.46
C LYS A 18 -9.05 -7.30 -25.01
N SER A 19 -9.85 -8.03 -24.21
CA SER A 19 -11.26 -8.29 -24.51
C SER A 19 -12.07 -7.00 -24.44
N VAL A 20 -11.60 -6.05 -23.63
CA VAL A 20 -12.18 -4.72 -23.44
C VAL A 20 -11.08 -3.67 -23.70
N PRO A 21 -11.35 -2.61 -24.49
CA PRO A 21 -10.32 -1.69 -24.97
C PRO A 21 -9.88 -0.67 -23.91
N SER A 22 -10.79 -0.22 -23.04
CA SER A 22 -10.52 0.81 -22.03
C SER A 22 -10.71 0.28 -20.60
N ILE A 23 -10.00 0.86 -19.64
CA ILE A 23 -10.26 0.62 -18.22
C ILE A 23 -11.62 1.21 -17.80
N LYS A 24 -12.10 2.25 -18.49
CA LYS A 24 -13.40 2.88 -18.21
C LYS A 24 -14.57 1.92 -18.48
N ASP A 25 -14.40 1.02 -19.44
CA ASP A 25 -15.42 0.03 -19.81
C ASP A 25 -15.61 -1.09 -18.78
N ILE A 26 -14.69 -1.21 -17.81
CA ILE A 26 -14.79 -2.17 -16.70
C ILE A 26 -15.15 -1.50 -15.37
N MET A 27 -15.40 -0.18 -15.37
CA MET A 27 -15.91 0.55 -14.22
C MET A 27 -17.41 0.36 -14.09
N VAL A 28 -17.87 0.14 -12.88
CA VAL A 28 -19.29 -0.03 -12.55
C VAL A 28 -19.68 1.00 -11.51
N SER A 29 -20.58 1.92 -11.88
CA SER A 29 -21.11 2.89 -10.93
C SER A 29 -21.95 2.19 -9.87
N THR A 30 -21.62 2.46 -8.62
CA THR A 30 -22.33 1.89 -7.48
C THR A 30 -23.32 2.90 -6.93
N LYS A 31 -24.41 2.41 -6.32
CA LYS A 31 -25.40 3.27 -5.65
C LYS A 31 -24.88 3.97 -4.38
N TYR A 32 -23.65 3.70 -3.98
CA TYR A 32 -23.04 4.26 -2.76
C TYR A 32 -21.99 5.34 -3.04
N GLY A 33 -21.79 5.72 -4.30
CA GLY A 33 -20.93 6.83 -4.69
C GLY A 33 -19.74 6.40 -5.57
N PRO A 34 -18.80 5.60 -5.05
CA PRO A 34 -17.62 5.21 -5.82
C PRO A 34 -17.97 4.36 -7.03
N ASP A 35 -17.26 4.58 -8.14
CA ASP A 35 -17.19 3.60 -9.22
C ASP A 35 -16.31 2.43 -8.79
N LEU A 36 -16.75 1.21 -9.06
CA LEU A 36 -16.06 -0.02 -8.72
C LEU A 36 -15.36 -0.62 -9.93
N VAL A 37 -14.10 -1.00 -9.78
CA VAL A 37 -13.37 -1.82 -10.74
C VAL A 37 -13.18 -3.21 -10.15
N GLY A 38 -13.75 -4.21 -10.81
CA GLY A 38 -13.71 -5.60 -10.35
C GLY A 38 -12.34 -6.26 -10.44
N GLY A 39 -11.93 -6.92 -9.36
CA GLY A 39 -10.86 -7.91 -9.40
C GLY A 39 -11.22 -9.12 -10.29
N GLY A 40 -10.20 -9.85 -10.74
CA GLY A 40 -10.33 -11.05 -11.55
C GLY A 40 -10.23 -12.33 -10.73
N SER A 41 -11.29 -12.70 -10.00
CA SER A 41 -11.30 -13.79 -9.00
C SER A 41 -11.28 -15.22 -9.57
N SER A 42 -11.24 -15.42 -10.89
CA SER A 42 -11.53 -16.72 -11.52
C SER A 42 -10.37 -17.37 -12.30
N GLN A 43 -9.19 -16.76 -12.38
CA GLN A 43 -8.05 -17.36 -13.08
C GLN A 43 -7.04 -18.00 -12.11
N LEU A 44 -6.92 -19.33 -12.15
CA LEU A 44 -5.82 -20.07 -11.53
C LEU A 44 -4.47 -19.47 -11.99
N GLY A 45 -3.62 -19.08 -11.05
CA GLY A 45 -2.32 -18.44 -11.33
C GLY A 45 -2.34 -16.91 -11.45
N SER A 46 -3.48 -16.26 -11.22
CA SER A 46 -3.62 -14.78 -11.25
C SER A 46 -2.87 -14.04 -10.12
N ALA A 47 -2.43 -14.76 -9.08
CA ALA A 47 -1.69 -14.19 -7.95
C ALA A 47 -0.42 -13.44 -8.38
N ASN A 48 0.15 -13.78 -9.56
CA ASN A 48 1.28 -13.06 -10.12
C ASN A 48 0.99 -12.45 -11.50
N ILE A 49 0.58 -11.18 -11.53
CA ILE A 49 0.41 -10.43 -12.78
C ILE A 49 1.79 -10.23 -13.43
N HIS A 50 1.96 -10.71 -14.66
CA HIS A 50 3.19 -10.45 -15.43
C HIS A 50 3.49 -8.95 -15.54
N PHE A 51 4.78 -8.60 -15.53
CA PHE A 51 5.24 -7.20 -15.50
C PHE A 51 4.58 -6.31 -16.58
N SER A 52 4.43 -6.80 -17.81
CA SER A 52 3.80 -6.06 -18.91
C SER A 52 2.32 -5.77 -18.67
N ARG A 53 1.58 -6.73 -18.08
CA ARG A 53 0.17 -6.57 -17.69
C ARG A 53 0.03 -5.56 -16.56
N LYS A 54 0.89 -5.63 -15.54
CA LYS A 54 0.93 -4.66 -14.44
C LYS A 54 1.16 -3.23 -14.96
N LEU A 55 2.14 -3.05 -15.85
CA LEU A 55 2.43 -1.74 -16.43
C LEU A 55 1.27 -1.21 -17.29
N LYS A 56 0.56 -2.10 -17.99
CA LYS A 56 -0.69 -1.76 -18.70
C LYS A 56 -1.79 -1.32 -17.72
N LEU A 57 -1.93 -1.98 -16.57
CA LEU A 57 -2.91 -1.62 -15.56
C LEU A 57 -2.61 -0.26 -14.95
N LEU A 58 -1.37 -0.03 -14.48
CA LEU A 58 -0.93 1.25 -13.92
C LEU A 58 -1.16 2.41 -14.90
N ARG A 59 -0.88 2.21 -16.20
CA ARG A 59 -1.16 3.22 -17.23
C ARG A 59 -2.66 3.46 -17.44
N GLY A 60 -3.46 2.39 -17.42
CA GLY A 60 -4.91 2.51 -17.53
C GLY A 60 -5.49 3.30 -16.36
N ILE A 61 -5.06 2.99 -15.13
CA ILE A 61 -5.49 3.70 -13.92
C ILE A 61 -5.20 5.20 -14.02
N LYS A 62 -4.02 5.60 -14.52
CA LYS A 62 -3.67 7.02 -14.75
C LYS A 62 -4.54 7.73 -15.80
N GLN A 63 -5.40 7.02 -16.53
CA GLN A 63 -6.35 7.58 -17.51
C GLN A 63 -7.78 7.69 -16.96
N ILE A 64 -8.01 7.19 -15.74
CA ILE A 64 -9.29 7.36 -15.05
C ILE A 64 -9.41 8.83 -14.65
N ASP A 65 -10.58 9.40 -14.94
CA ASP A 65 -10.92 10.78 -14.59
C ASP A 65 -11.67 10.73 -13.25
N ALA A 66 -10.92 10.78 -12.16
CA ALA A 66 -11.43 10.73 -10.80
C ALA A 66 -10.50 11.55 -9.90
N ASP A 67 -11.07 12.22 -8.89
CA ASP A 67 -10.29 12.95 -7.89
C ASP A 67 -9.42 12.00 -7.06
N TYR A 68 -9.97 10.82 -6.73
CA TYR A 68 -9.30 9.81 -5.92
C TYR A 68 -9.47 8.41 -6.50
N ILE A 69 -8.42 7.59 -6.35
CA ILE A 69 -8.43 6.18 -6.71
C ILE A 69 -7.94 5.38 -5.50
N ILE A 70 -8.78 4.47 -5.01
CA ILE A 70 -8.46 3.61 -3.87
C ILE A 70 -8.05 2.23 -4.40
N PHE A 71 -6.85 1.79 -4.04
CA PHE A 71 -6.42 0.42 -4.29
C PHE A 71 -6.72 -0.44 -3.07
N ASP A 72 -7.70 -1.34 -3.21
CA ASP A 72 -7.89 -2.44 -2.26
C ASP A 72 -6.87 -3.54 -2.57
N LEU A 73 -5.81 -3.58 -1.75
CA LEU A 73 -4.71 -4.51 -1.91
C LEU A 73 -4.88 -5.70 -0.95
N GLY A 74 -4.63 -6.91 -1.44
CA GLY A 74 -4.64 -8.11 -0.62
C GLY A 74 -3.63 -8.07 0.54
N ALA A 75 -3.76 -9.02 1.47
CA ALA A 75 -2.94 -9.10 2.67
C ALA A 75 -1.53 -9.70 2.48
N ASP A 76 -1.11 -9.98 1.23
CA ASP A 76 0.18 -10.62 0.96
C ASP A 76 1.32 -9.61 0.70
N THR A 77 2.56 -10.12 0.71
CA THR A 77 3.76 -9.35 0.38
C THR A 77 4.26 -9.64 -1.03
N SER A 78 3.36 -10.06 -1.95
CA SER A 78 3.73 -10.30 -3.34
C SER A 78 4.21 -9.00 -3.98
N TYR A 79 5.12 -9.13 -4.96
CA TYR A 79 5.64 -7.95 -5.64
C TYR A 79 4.56 -7.14 -6.36
N ASN A 80 3.41 -7.72 -6.71
CA ASN A 80 2.34 -6.95 -7.33
C ASN A 80 1.71 -6.00 -6.32
N ILE A 81 1.33 -6.50 -5.14
CA ILE A 81 0.75 -5.69 -4.07
C ILE A 81 1.70 -4.55 -3.70
N ILE A 82 2.97 -4.87 -3.48
CA ILE A 82 3.97 -3.87 -3.09
C ILE A 82 4.21 -2.85 -4.21
N ASP A 83 4.20 -3.27 -5.47
CA ASP A 83 4.39 -2.35 -6.59
C ASP A 83 3.16 -1.44 -6.78
N PHE A 84 1.94 -1.88 -6.47
CA PHE A 84 0.74 -1.01 -6.45
C PHE A 84 0.75 -0.07 -5.24
N PHE A 85 1.12 -0.56 -4.06
CA PHE A 85 1.30 0.25 -2.85
C PHE A 85 2.29 1.40 -3.09
N ASN A 86 3.45 1.10 -3.67
CA ASN A 86 4.47 2.10 -3.99
C ASN A 86 4.11 3.03 -5.16
N ALA A 87 3.06 2.71 -5.93
CA ALA A 87 2.59 3.55 -7.04
C ALA A 87 1.50 4.54 -6.61
N ALA A 88 0.91 4.37 -5.43
CA ALA A 88 -0.05 5.30 -4.85
C ALA A 88 0.67 6.51 -4.22
N ASP A 89 0.01 7.66 -4.22
CA ASP A 89 0.51 8.88 -3.58
C ASP A 89 0.53 8.73 -2.04
N HIS A 90 -0.47 8.04 -1.50
CA HIS A 90 -0.58 7.71 -0.08
C HIS A 90 -0.67 6.19 0.12
N GLY A 91 0.27 5.63 0.87
CA GLY A 91 0.26 4.22 1.26
C GLY A 91 -0.28 4.05 2.67
N ILE A 92 -1.39 3.32 2.84
CA ILE A 92 -2.00 3.04 4.16
C ILE A 92 -1.82 1.56 4.49
N VAL A 93 -1.34 1.28 5.69
CA VAL A 93 -1.16 -0.07 6.23
C VAL A 93 -2.15 -0.27 7.37
N LEU A 94 -2.99 -1.30 7.25
CA LEU A 94 -3.90 -1.72 8.31
C LEU A 94 -3.22 -2.74 9.21
N THR A 95 -3.44 -2.61 10.52
CA THR A 95 -3.00 -3.60 11.51
C THR A 95 -4.06 -3.77 12.61
N THR A 96 -3.87 -4.71 13.51
CA THR A 96 -4.64 -4.87 14.75
C THR A 96 -3.71 -4.86 15.96
N CYS A 97 -4.28 -4.91 17.16
CA CYS A 97 -3.48 -5.02 18.39
C CYS A 97 -2.87 -6.42 18.61
N ASP A 98 -3.10 -7.37 17.68
CA ASP A 98 -2.47 -8.68 17.71
C ASP A 98 -0.96 -8.59 17.39
N PRO A 99 -0.08 -9.21 18.21
CA PRO A 99 1.35 -9.30 17.95
C PRO A 99 1.76 -9.71 16.55
N ALA A 100 1.09 -10.69 15.96
CA ALA A 100 1.36 -11.12 14.59
C ALA A 100 1.02 -10.01 13.58
N SER A 101 -0.11 -9.31 13.77
CA SER A 101 -0.59 -8.29 12.84
C SER A 101 0.35 -7.09 12.74
N TYR A 102 0.81 -6.55 13.86
CA TYR A 102 1.69 -5.37 13.80
C TYR A 102 3.13 -5.71 13.43
N LEU A 103 3.59 -6.95 13.69
CA LEU A 103 4.86 -7.45 13.15
C LEU A 103 4.79 -7.58 11.62
N ASP A 104 3.66 -8.07 11.10
CA ASP A 104 3.42 -8.15 9.66
C ASP A 104 3.33 -6.76 9.02
N ALA A 105 2.68 -5.79 9.68
CA ALA A 105 2.64 -4.40 9.22
C ALA A 105 4.04 -3.80 9.08
N TYR A 106 4.91 -3.95 10.11
CA TYR A 106 6.30 -3.52 10.01
C TYR A 106 7.06 -4.26 8.89
N ASN A 107 6.89 -5.57 8.78
CA ASN A 107 7.56 -6.35 7.74
C ASN A 107 7.12 -5.91 6.34
N PHE A 108 5.83 -5.61 6.14
CA PHE A 108 5.30 -5.05 4.91
C PHE A 108 5.96 -3.71 4.58
N ILE A 109 6.01 -2.77 5.54
CA ILE A 109 6.67 -1.46 5.38
C ILE A 109 8.13 -1.62 4.94
N LYS A 110 8.87 -2.52 5.61
CA LYS A 110 10.27 -2.84 5.26
C LYS A 110 10.41 -3.35 3.82
N VAL A 111 9.61 -4.35 3.44
CA VAL A 111 9.70 -4.93 2.09
C VAL A 111 9.25 -3.90 1.04
N ALA A 112 8.25 -3.06 1.34
CA ALA A 112 7.81 -1.97 0.48
C ALA A 112 8.89 -0.93 0.24
N LEU A 113 9.59 -0.49 1.28
CA LEU A 113 10.74 0.40 1.15
C LEU A 113 11.86 -0.23 0.32
N PHE A 114 12.24 -1.47 0.62
CA PHE A 114 13.31 -2.15 -0.11
C PHE A 114 12.94 -2.32 -1.58
N ARG A 115 11.67 -2.60 -1.86
CA ARG A 115 11.16 -2.67 -3.22
C ARG A 115 11.26 -1.31 -3.91
N LYS A 116 10.85 -0.22 -3.25
CA LYS A 116 10.95 1.16 -3.78
C LYS A 116 12.40 1.52 -4.12
N LEU A 117 13.34 1.25 -3.21
CA LEU A 117 14.77 1.46 -3.43
C LEU A 117 15.31 0.62 -4.61
N ASN A 118 14.98 -0.67 -4.68
CA ASN A 118 15.42 -1.51 -5.80
C ASN A 118 14.79 -1.12 -7.15
N ARG A 119 13.74 -0.29 -7.13
CA ARG A 119 13.02 0.18 -8.31
C ARG A 119 13.23 1.67 -8.60
N ILE A 120 14.19 2.36 -7.95
CA ILE A 120 14.41 3.80 -8.20
C ILE A 120 14.68 4.13 -9.67
N PHE A 121 15.24 3.20 -10.45
CA PHE A 121 15.43 3.34 -11.90
C PHE A 121 14.62 2.33 -12.73
N GLY A 122 13.54 1.80 -12.15
CA GLY A 122 12.65 0.85 -12.79
C GLY A 122 11.88 1.46 -13.97
N PRO A 123 11.23 0.64 -14.82
CA PRO A 123 10.51 1.16 -15.99
C PRO A 123 9.37 2.13 -15.69
N GLU A 124 8.81 2.05 -14.48
CA GLU A 124 7.80 2.93 -13.91
C GLU A 124 8.35 4.23 -13.31
N SER A 125 9.67 4.34 -13.07
CA SER A 125 10.30 5.51 -12.46
C SER A 125 10.57 6.61 -13.48
N GLU A 126 10.45 7.86 -13.04
CA GLU A 126 10.86 9.05 -13.79
C GLU A 126 12.36 9.06 -14.07
N LEU A 127 13.16 8.44 -13.21
CA LEU A 127 14.61 8.34 -13.33
C LEU A 127 15.09 7.20 -14.24
N ARG A 128 14.18 6.48 -14.92
CA ARG A 128 14.51 5.33 -15.78
C ARG A 128 15.64 5.58 -16.79
N ARG A 129 15.78 6.82 -17.30
CA ARG A 129 16.82 7.20 -18.27
C ARG A 129 18.17 7.52 -17.63
N HIS A 130 18.22 7.74 -16.33
CA HIS A 130 19.39 8.11 -15.55
C HIS A 130 19.87 6.95 -14.68
N LYS A 131 19.91 5.74 -15.25
CA LYS A 131 20.29 4.53 -14.52
C LYS A 131 21.71 4.66 -13.99
N ASP A 132 21.84 4.35 -12.71
CA ASP A 132 23.12 4.29 -12.02
C ASP A 132 23.37 2.86 -11.53
N SER A 133 24.28 2.15 -12.18
CA SER A 133 24.56 0.74 -11.88
C SER A 133 25.30 0.57 -10.55
N GLU A 134 26.14 1.52 -10.17
CA GLU A 134 26.93 1.46 -8.94
C GLU A 134 26.01 1.66 -7.73
N LEU A 135 25.15 2.69 -7.77
CA LEU A 135 24.14 2.91 -6.74
C LEU A 135 23.18 1.71 -6.60
N LEU A 136 22.72 1.15 -7.73
CA LEU A 136 21.86 -0.05 -7.70
C LEU A 136 22.57 -1.26 -7.07
N CYS A 137 23.88 -1.38 -7.22
CA CYS A 137 24.66 -2.45 -6.60
C CYS A 137 24.65 -2.29 -5.07
N LEU A 138 24.93 -1.08 -4.57
CA LEU A 138 24.90 -0.77 -3.14
C LEU A 138 23.51 -1.05 -2.53
N ILE A 139 22.45 -0.60 -3.19
CA ILE A 139 21.06 -0.84 -2.75
C ILE A 139 20.74 -2.33 -2.69
N LYS A 140 21.09 -3.08 -3.74
CA LYS A 140 20.82 -4.53 -3.80
C LYS A 140 21.55 -5.28 -2.70
N GLU A 141 22.81 -4.96 -2.46
CA GLU A 141 23.58 -5.61 -1.41
C GLU A 141 23.01 -5.35 -0.03
N ALA A 142 22.59 -4.11 0.25
CA ALA A 142 21.95 -3.76 1.51
C ALA A 142 20.60 -4.48 1.70
N THR A 143 19.81 -4.60 0.63
CA THR A 143 18.44 -5.14 0.70
C THR A 143 18.35 -6.66 0.55
N LEU A 144 19.35 -7.33 -0.02
CA LEU A 144 19.39 -8.78 -0.24
C LEU A 144 20.17 -9.55 0.82
N SER A 145 20.91 -8.87 1.71
CA SER A 145 21.77 -9.54 2.69
C SER A 145 20.93 -10.50 3.56
N LYS A 146 21.06 -11.80 3.29
CA LYS A 146 20.39 -12.89 4.02
C LYS A 146 20.81 -12.95 5.49
N ASN A 147 21.88 -12.23 5.84
CA ASN A 147 22.24 -11.99 7.20
C ASN A 147 21.38 -10.83 7.71
N GLY A 148 20.32 -11.17 8.43
CA GLY A 148 19.73 -10.28 9.45
C GLY A 148 20.73 -10.01 10.58
N SER A 149 21.95 -9.61 10.25
CA SER A 149 23.01 -9.30 11.20
C SER A 149 22.73 -7.95 11.84
N ARG A 150 21.86 -7.97 12.86
CA ARG A 150 21.91 -7.12 14.07
C ARG A 150 22.23 -5.63 13.85
N GLY A 151 21.71 -5.00 12.80
CA GLY A 151 22.07 -3.63 12.42
C GLY A 151 20.96 -2.86 11.70
N LYS A 152 21.17 -1.55 11.54
CA LYS A 152 20.29 -0.63 10.80
C LYS A 152 20.52 -0.84 9.29
N VAL A 153 19.70 -1.66 8.64
CA VAL A 153 19.87 -2.02 7.21
C VAL A 153 20.03 -0.78 6.33
N ILE A 154 19.20 0.24 6.56
CA ILE A 154 19.27 1.50 5.83
C ILE A 154 20.42 2.39 6.30
N GLY A 155 20.81 2.31 7.58
CA GLY A 155 22.00 3.00 8.09
C GLY A 155 23.26 2.57 7.36
N ASP A 156 23.47 1.27 7.17
CA ASP A 156 24.61 0.73 6.43
C ASP A 156 24.59 1.19 4.96
N LEU A 157 23.41 1.27 4.34
CA LEU A 157 23.27 1.81 2.98
C LEU A 157 23.69 3.29 2.93
N ILE A 158 23.23 4.10 3.88
CA ILE A 158 23.57 5.53 3.95
C ILE A 158 25.07 5.72 4.09
N GLU A 159 25.73 5.00 5.02
CA GLU A 159 27.18 5.10 5.23
C GLU A 159 27.98 4.73 3.96
N ARG A 160 27.54 3.69 3.25
CA ARG A 160 28.18 3.25 2.01
C ARG A 160 27.96 4.23 0.87
N VAL A 161 26.75 4.76 0.70
CA VAL A 161 26.46 5.77 -0.33
C VAL A 161 27.24 7.05 -0.04
N ASN A 162 27.28 7.50 1.21
CA ASN A 162 28.00 8.72 1.58
C ASN A 162 29.52 8.60 1.37
N SER A 163 30.10 7.42 1.57
CA SER A 163 31.54 7.19 1.38
C SER A 163 31.95 6.94 -0.08
N GLN A 164 31.09 6.29 -0.88
CA GLN A 164 31.43 5.85 -2.24
C GLN A 164 30.83 6.73 -3.33
N LEU A 165 29.62 7.25 -3.11
CA LEU A 165 28.79 7.99 -4.08
C LEU A 165 28.08 9.18 -3.40
N PRO A 166 28.82 10.12 -2.76
CA PRO A 166 28.21 11.21 -1.98
C PRO A 166 27.25 12.08 -2.79
N GLU A 167 27.49 12.23 -4.09
CA GLU A 167 26.62 12.97 -5.00
C GLU A 167 25.24 12.31 -5.24
N LYS A 168 25.07 11.04 -4.85
CA LYS A 168 23.80 10.29 -4.94
C LYS A 168 23.01 10.32 -3.65
N MET A 169 23.58 10.82 -2.55
CA MET A 169 22.91 10.87 -1.25
C MET A 169 21.56 11.62 -1.27
N PRO A 170 21.42 12.78 -1.97
CA PRO A 170 20.13 13.49 -2.03
C PRO A 170 19.00 12.64 -2.60
N LEU A 171 19.30 11.69 -3.50
CA LEU A 171 18.30 10.79 -4.07
C LEU A 171 17.80 9.77 -3.04
N ILE A 172 18.70 9.23 -2.21
CA ILE A 172 18.32 8.28 -1.16
C ILE A 172 17.56 8.98 -0.04
N GLU A 173 18.02 10.16 0.39
CA GLU A 173 17.31 11.01 1.37
C GLU A 173 15.89 11.30 0.90
N HIS A 174 15.74 11.76 -0.35
CA HIS A 174 14.41 12.03 -0.90
C HIS A 174 13.49 10.80 -0.87
N VAL A 175 14.00 9.60 -1.18
CA VAL A 175 13.18 8.38 -1.11
C VAL A 175 12.78 8.05 0.33
N LEU A 176 13.68 8.21 1.30
CA LEU A 176 13.40 7.95 2.71
C LEU A 176 12.43 8.97 3.31
N GLU A 177 12.56 10.25 2.92
CA GLU A 177 11.69 11.34 3.38
C GLU A 177 10.28 11.26 2.78
N THR A 178 10.16 10.83 1.52
CA THR A 178 8.86 10.71 0.84
C THR A 178 8.17 9.37 1.08
N PHE A 179 8.89 8.34 1.52
CA PHE A 179 8.29 7.08 1.91
C PHE A 179 7.75 7.17 3.34
N ARG A 180 6.55 7.73 3.48
CA ARG A 180 5.86 7.90 4.76
C ARG A 180 4.53 7.13 4.75
N PRO A 181 4.54 5.82 5.05
CA PRO A 181 3.32 5.05 5.12
C PRO A 181 2.47 5.48 6.32
N GLY A 182 1.16 5.57 6.10
CA GLY A 182 0.17 5.73 7.14
C GLY A 182 -0.17 4.41 7.82
N LEU A 183 -0.44 4.44 9.11
CA LEU A 183 -0.84 3.28 9.92
C LEU A 183 -2.23 3.51 10.51
N VAL A 184 -3.12 2.55 10.31
CA VAL A 184 -4.44 2.50 10.94
C VAL A 184 -4.53 1.23 11.77
N VAL A 185 -4.95 1.36 13.03
CA VAL A 185 -5.20 0.22 13.93
C VAL A 185 -6.68 -0.11 13.90
N ASN A 186 -7.02 -1.29 13.41
CA ASN A 186 -8.39 -1.75 13.23
C ASN A 186 -8.78 -2.79 14.29
N MET A 187 -10.08 -3.00 14.46
CA MET A 187 -10.69 -4.00 15.34
C MET A 187 -10.32 -3.83 16.81
N ILE A 188 -10.30 -2.58 17.31
CA ILE A 188 -9.96 -2.30 18.71
C ILE A 188 -11.04 -2.82 19.65
N SER A 189 -10.57 -3.47 20.72
CA SER A 189 -11.36 -3.87 21.89
C SER A 189 -11.00 -3.01 23.12
N GLU A 190 -11.85 -3.00 24.16
CA GLU A 190 -11.69 -2.14 25.35
C GLU A 190 -10.33 -2.26 26.08
N ASN A 191 -9.69 -3.43 26.02
CA ASN A 191 -8.43 -3.71 26.71
C ASN A 191 -7.18 -3.56 25.84
N ASP A 192 -7.35 -3.14 24.58
CA ASP A 192 -6.26 -3.05 23.62
C ASP A 192 -5.39 -1.81 23.86
N GLN A 193 -4.08 -1.99 23.80
CA GLN A 193 -3.09 -0.92 23.99
C GLN A 193 -2.64 -0.36 22.63
N VAL A 194 -3.53 0.40 21.99
CA VAL A 194 -3.30 0.99 20.66
C VAL A 194 -2.02 1.82 20.62
N SER A 195 -1.79 2.67 21.63
CA SER A 195 -0.61 3.55 21.72
C SER A 195 0.69 2.76 21.79
N GLU A 196 0.71 1.61 22.46
CA GLU A 196 1.89 0.75 22.54
C GLU A 196 2.20 0.13 21.18
N VAL A 197 1.19 -0.36 20.46
CA VAL A 197 1.35 -0.95 19.12
C VAL A 197 1.86 0.09 18.13
N VAL A 198 1.24 1.28 18.10
CA VAL A 198 1.67 2.39 17.24
C VAL A 198 3.11 2.79 17.54
N THR A 199 3.44 2.99 18.82
CA THR A 199 4.81 3.37 19.25
C THR A 199 5.83 2.32 18.82
N ARG A 200 5.55 1.03 19.02
CA ARG A 200 6.44 -0.06 18.61
C ARG A 200 6.70 -0.06 17.10
N VAL A 201 5.65 0.08 16.28
CA VAL A 201 5.82 0.11 14.82
C VAL A 201 6.62 1.33 14.38
N GLN A 202 6.35 2.51 14.95
CA GLN A 202 7.08 3.75 14.67
C GLN A 202 8.56 3.65 15.08
N GLU A 203 8.84 3.20 16.30
CA GLU A 203 10.21 3.08 16.82
C GLU A 203 11.04 2.07 16.03
N VAL A 204 10.50 0.90 15.70
CA VAL A 204 11.23 -0.10 14.93
C VAL A 204 11.44 0.37 13.49
N SER A 205 10.45 1.03 12.88
CA SER A 205 10.60 1.61 11.53
C SER A 205 11.66 2.71 11.50
N GLN A 206 11.64 3.62 12.47
CA GLN A 206 12.64 4.69 12.57
C GLN A 206 14.03 4.12 12.83
N LYS A 207 14.15 3.17 13.77
CA LYS A 207 15.44 2.58 14.17
C LYS A 207 16.07 1.76 13.04
N MET A 208 15.29 0.94 12.35
CA MET A 208 15.80 -0.05 11.39
C MET A 208 15.81 0.47 9.95
N LEU A 209 14.88 1.35 9.60
CA LEU A 209 14.65 1.82 8.24
C LEU A 209 14.87 3.32 8.05
N THR A 210 15.02 4.10 9.14
CA THR A 210 15.12 5.57 9.07
C THR A 210 13.91 6.19 8.35
N VAL A 211 12.74 5.60 8.57
CA VAL A 211 11.46 5.99 7.96
C VAL A 211 10.45 6.32 9.05
N ALA A 212 9.76 7.44 8.87
CA ALA A 212 8.61 7.81 9.68
C ALA A 212 7.35 7.05 9.23
N VAL A 213 6.55 6.61 10.20
CA VAL A 213 5.24 5.99 9.98
C VAL A 213 4.20 6.90 10.63
N ASP A 214 3.26 7.39 9.84
CA ASP A 214 2.27 8.36 10.30
C ASP A 214 1.06 7.62 10.87
N TYR A 215 0.69 7.88 12.13
CA TYR A 215 -0.51 7.31 12.71
C TYR A 215 -1.74 8.08 12.22
N LEU A 216 -2.60 7.42 11.45
CA LEU A 216 -3.77 8.05 10.85
C LEU A 216 -5.02 7.96 11.72
N GLY A 217 -5.04 7.01 12.66
CA GLY A 217 -6.18 6.80 13.55
C GLY A 217 -6.52 5.34 13.71
N SER A 218 -7.69 5.08 14.26
CA SER A 218 -8.09 3.73 14.62
C SER A 218 -9.58 3.48 14.56
N ILE A 219 -9.94 2.21 14.43
CA ILE A 219 -11.32 1.77 14.21
C ILE A 219 -11.68 0.72 15.25
N ASP A 220 -12.69 1.02 16.04
CA ASP A 220 -13.24 0.11 17.04
C ASP A 220 -13.92 -1.09 16.40
N TYR A 221 -13.85 -2.23 17.08
CA TYR A 221 -14.64 -3.39 16.71
C TYR A 221 -16.14 -3.08 16.86
N GLN A 222 -16.88 -3.18 15.75
CA GLN A 222 -18.34 -3.05 15.75
C GLN A 222 -18.97 -4.26 15.06
N SER A 223 -19.95 -4.87 15.71
CA SER A 223 -20.56 -6.13 15.25
C SER A 223 -21.43 -5.96 14.01
N ASP A 224 -21.95 -4.75 13.79
CA ASP A 224 -22.76 -4.36 12.64
C ASP A 224 -21.96 -4.29 11.32
N ILE A 225 -20.64 -4.02 11.39
CA ILE A 225 -19.73 -4.08 10.22
C ILE A 225 -19.72 -5.48 9.62
N ARG A 226 -19.73 -6.51 10.47
CA ARG A 226 -19.80 -7.90 10.01
C ARG A 226 -21.13 -8.19 9.31
N GLN A 227 -22.23 -7.67 9.84
CA GLN A 227 -23.55 -7.81 9.21
C GLN A 227 -23.62 -7.05 7.88
N SER A 228 -23.06 -5.84 7.83
CA SER A 228 -22.91 -5.02 6.62
C SER A 228 -22.19 -5.78 5.50
N ALA A 229 -21.12 -6.50 5.82
CA ALA A 229 -20.39 -7.31 4.86
C ALA A 229 -21.22 -8.50 4.33
N GLN A 230 -22.08 -9.10 5.15
CA GLN A 230 -22.97 -10.19 4.72
C GLN A 230 -24.09 -9.67 3.82
N ASP A 231 -24.63 -8.51 4.13
CA ASP A 231 -25.74 -7.89 3.41
C ASP A 231 -25.29 -7.16 2.13
N LEU A 232 -23.98 -7.03 1.93
CA LEU A 232 -23.36 -6.24 0.86
C LEU A 232 -23.83 -4.78 0.85
N VAL A 233 -24.05 -4.20 2.03
CA VAL A 233 -24.43 -2.80 2.21
C VAL A 233 -23.38 -2.16 3.10
N PRO A 234 -22.59 -1.16 2.65
CA PRO A 234 -21.55 -0.54 3.47
C PRO A 234 -22.12 0.00 4.78
N ALA A 235 -21.41 -0.24 5.90
CA ALA A 235 -21.86 0.16 7.23
C ALA A 235 -22.07 1.68 7.33
N ILE A 236 -21.17 2.47 6.73
CA ILE A 236 -21.27 3.94 6.64
C ILE A 236 -22.56 4.40 5.92
N SER A 237 -23.06 3.63 4.95
CA SER A 237 -24.31 3.96 4.28
C SER A 237 -25.55 3.66 5.11
N ARG A 238 -25.45 2.77 6.12
CA ARG A 238 -26.54 2.46 7.06
C ARG A 238 -26.63 3.51 8.15
N ASP A 239 -25.48 3.92 8.66
CA ASP A 239 -25.37 4.97 9.67
C ASP A 239 -24.28 6.00 9.33
N PRO A 240 -24.62 7.02 8.51
CA PRO A 240 -23.67 8.05 8.08
C PRO A 240 -23.13 8.94 9.22
N LYS A 241 -23.75 8.87 10.39
CA LYS A 241 -23.37 9.60 11.61
C LYS A 241 -22.91 8.66 12.74
N GLY A 242 -22.79 7.37 12.46
CA GLY A 242 -22.34 6.38 13.43
C GLY A 242 -20.85 6.47 13.69
N ILE A 243 -20.41 5.69 14.69
CA ILE A 243 -19.03 5.65 15.18
C ILE A 243 -18.04 5.36 14.04
N LEU A 244 -18.30 4.34 13.21
CA LEU A 244 -17.44 4.05 12.05
C LEU A 244 -17.29 5.24 11.09
N SER A 245 -18.38 5.96 10.83
CA SER A 245 -18.38 7.12 9.94
C SER A 245 -17.57 8.28 10.51
N GLU A 246 -17.58 8.46 11.83
CA GLU A 246 -16.73 9.42 12.53
C GLU A 246 -15.26 8.99 12.47
N CYS A 247 -14.92 7.75 12.83
CA CYS A 247 -13.54 7.25 12.77
C CYS A 247 -12.94 7.38 11.36
N ILE A 248 -13.72 7.06 10.31
CA ILE A 248 -13.24 7.16 8.93
C ILE A 248 -13.06 8.63 8.51
N ARG A 249 -13.93 9.55 8.96
CA ARG A 249 -13.73 10.99 8.73
C ARG A 249 -12.45 11.49 9.40
N ASP A 250 -12.23 11.12 10.66
CA ASP A 250 -11.02 11.51 11.39
C ASP A 250 -9.76 10.99 10.68
N ILE A 251 -9.77 9.73 10.22
CA ILE A 251 -8.67 9.15 9.43
C ILE A 251 -8.45 9.95 8.14
N VAL A 252 -9.51 10.26 7.40
CA VAL A 252 -9.41 11.02 6.15
C VAL A 252 -8.86 12.43 6.40
N ASP A 253 -9.27 13.10 7.47
CA ASP A 253 -8.81 14.45 7.83
C ASP A 253 -7.30 14.47 8.17
N THR A 254 -6.71 13.34 8.59
CA THR A 254 -5.26 13.23 8.79
C THR A 254 -4.48 13.10 7.48
N ILE A 255 -5.10 12.57 6.44
CA ILE A 255 -4.48 12.45 5.12
C ILE A 255 -4.62 13.82 4.48
N SER A 256 -3.51 14.48 4.16
CA SER A 256 -3.51 15.79 3.50
C SER A 256 -3.95 15.66 2.05
N ILE A 257 -5.25 15.43 1.86
CA ILE A 257 -5.95 15.28 0.59
C ILE A 257 -6.44 16.65 0.10
#